data_AF-A0A2E8TL00-F1
#
_entry.id   AF-A0A2E8TL00-F1
#
_cell.length_a   1.000
_cell.length_b   1.000
_cell.length_c   1.000
_cell.angle_alpha   90.00
_cell.angle_beta   90.00
_cell.angle_gamma   90.00
#
_symmetry.space_group_name_H-M   'P 1'
#
loop_
_entity.id
_entity.type
_entity.pdbx_description
1 polymer ?
#
loop_
_entity_poly.entity_id
_entity_poly.type
_entity_poly.pdbx_seq_one_letter_code
_entity_poly.pdbx_strand_id
1 'polypeptide(L)' 'MTTNQLLEIGNKLYSLEEFGLLIRNNFGGDNNVSNIMLAEIFLSKYPQYLCNIKKADSKKSCSCC' A
#
# COMPACT_ATOMS: atom_id res chain seq x y z
N MET A 1 17.95 -17.49 5.18
CA MET A 1 16.69 -17.33 4.43
C MET A 1 15.87 -16.30 5.17
N THR A 2 15.96 -15.02 4.78
CA THR A 2 15.10 -13.97 5.34
C THR A 2 14.40 -13.32 4.16
N THR A 3 13.44 -14.05 3.60
CA THR A 3 12.52 -13.50 2.61
C THR A 3 11.59 -12.57 3.40
N ASN A 4 12.00 -11.31 3.57
CA ASN A 4 11.02 -10.24 3.76
C ASN A 4 10.06 -10.43 2.58
N GLN A 5 8.83 -10.89 2.85
CA GLN A 5 7.81 -11.03 1.81
C GLN A 5 7.52 -9.62 1.30
N LEU A 6 8.33 -9.16 0.35
CA LEU A 6 8.05 -8.01 -0.46
C LEU A 6 6.77 -8.39 -1.20
N LEU A 7 5.70 -7.67 -0.88
CA LEU A 7 4.47 -7.72 -1.65
C LEU A 7 4.88 -7.47 -3.11
N GLU A 8 4.64 -8.45 -3.99
CA GLU A 8 4.92 -8.32 -5.43
C GLU A 8 3.87 -7.39 -6.03
N ILE A 9 4.11 -6.09 -5.85
CA ILE A 9 3.29 -5.04 -6.42
C ILE A 9 3.88 -4.73 -7.78
N GLY A 10 3.24 -5.22 -8.84
CA GLY A 10 3.67 -4.90 -10.20
C GLY A 10 3.64 -3.39 -10.47
N ASN A 11 3.95 -2.98 -11.70
CA ASN A 11 3.95 -1.56 -12.12
C ASN A 11 2.54 -0.90 -12.17
N LYS A 12 1.54 -1.49 -11.50
CA LYS A 12 0.19 -0.96 -11.40
C LYS A 12 0.13 0.09 -10.28
N LEU A 13 -0.58 1.18 -10.54
CA LEU A 13 -1.00 2.12 -9.51
C LEU A 13 -2.33 1.68 -8.90
N TYR A 14 -2.43 1.70 -7.57
CA TYR A 14 -3.59 1.28 -6.79
C TYR A 14 -4.24 2.49 -6.10
N SER A 15 -5.56 2.54 -6.01
CA SER A 15 -6.17 3.41 -4.98
C SER A 15 -5.80 2.89 -3.58
N LEU A 16 -5.93 3.73 -2.54
CA LEU A 16 -5.73 3.28 -1.16
C LEU A 16 -6.64 2.10 -0.79
N GLU A 17 -7.88 2.10 -1.29
CA GLU A 17 -8.82 1.01 -1.05
C GLU A 17 -8.41 -0.30 -1.75
N GLU A 18 -8.00 -0.23 -3.04
CA GLU A 18 -7.49 -1.39 -3.79
C GLU A 18 -6.22 -1.95 -3.12
N PHE A 19 -5.33 -1.08 -2.67
CA PHE A 19 -4.09 -1.44 -1.99
C PHE A 19 -4.36 -2.12 -0.64
N GLY A 20 -5.31 -1.58 0.13
CA GLY A 20 -5.74 -2.15 1.40
C GLY A 20 -6.34 -3.54 1.27
N LEU A 21 -7.18 -3.74 0.24
CA LEU A 21 -7.72 -5.06 -0.07
C LEU A 21 -6.60 -6.05 -0.42
N LEU A 22 -5.60 -5.60 -1.19
CA LEU A 22 -4.46 -6.42 -1.55
C LEU A 22 -3.63 -6.81 -0.31
N ILE A 23 -3.38 -5.89 0.62
CA ILE A 23 -2.73 -6.21 1.90
C ILE A 23 -3.55 -7.24 2.68
N ARG A 24 -4.85 -7.02 2.82
CA ARG A 24 -5.75 -7.94 3.54
C ARG A 24 -5.70 -9.35 2.96
N ASN A 25 -5.68 -9.47 1.64
CA ASN A 25 -5.66 -10.77 0.96
C ASN A 25 -4.30 -11.48 1.10
N ASN A 26 -3.19 -10.75 1.22
CA ASN A 26 -1.85 -11.32 1.32
C ASN A 26 -1.38 -11.57 2.76
N PHE A 27 -1.74 -10.67 3.69
CA PHE A 27 -1.24 -10.66 5.06
C PHE A 27 -2.34 -10.86 6.12
N GLY A 28 -3.61 -10.90 5.70
CA GLY A 28 -4.75 -10.86 6.60
C GLY A 28 -5.01 -9.45 7.14
N GLY A 29 -6.01 -9.34 8.01
CA GLY A 29 -6.36 -8.09 8.66
C GLY A 29 -7.70 -8.24 9.38
N ASP A 30 -7.91 -7.45 10.44
CA ASP A 30 -9.20 -7.42 11.13
C ASP A 30 -10.29 -6.91 10.18
N ASN A 31 -11.40 -7.63 10.06
CA ASN A 31 -12.54 -7.26 9.20
C ASN A 31 -13.26 -5.98 9.68
N ASN A 32 -12.99 -5.53 10.90
CA ASN A 32 -13.48 -4.26 11.43
C ASN A 32 -12.64 -3.05 10.99
N VAL A 33 -11.43 -3.26 10.45
CA VAL A 33 -10.57 -2.19 9.94
C VAL A 33 -10.88 -1.97 8.46
N SER A 34 -11.09 -0.73 8.04
CA SER A 34 -11.33 -0.45 6.62
C SER A 34 -10.08 -0.73 5.77
N ASN A 35 -10.25 -1.08 4.50
CA ASN A 35 -9.12 -1.30 3.59
C ASN A 35 -8.24 -0.05 3.49
N ILE A 36 -8.83 1.14 3.48
CA ILE A 36 -8.09 2.41 3.46
C ILE A 36 -7.18 2.52 4.70
N MET A 37 -7.73 2.29 5.91
CA MET A 37 -6.95 2.38 7.14
C MET A 37 -5.84 1.33 7.19
N LEU A 38 -6.11 0.11 6.72
CA LEU A 38 -5.10 -0.93 6.61
C LEU A 38 -3.97 -0.53 5.65
N ALA A 39 -4.30 0.10 4.52
CA ALA A 39 -3.32 0.64 3.57
C ALA A 39 -2.45 1.73 4.19
N GLU A 40 -3.05 2.70 4.89
CA GLU A 40 -2.32 3.79 5.54
C GLU A 40 -1.35 3.28 6.60
N ILE A 41 -1.79 2.35 7.47
CA ILE A 41 -0.92 1.72 8.47
C ILE A 41 0.23 0.99 7.80
N PHE A 42 -0.05 0.21 6.75
CA PHE A 42 0.98 -0.52 6.03
C PHE A 42 2.00 0.41 5.36
N LEU A 43 1.54 1.46 4.68
CA LEU A 43 2.39 2.46 4.03
C LEU A 43 3.24 3.25 5.03
N SER A 44 2.74 3.48 6.25
CA SER A 44 3.52 4.12 7.31
C SER A 44 4.73 3.28 7.72
N LYS A 45 4.61 1.95 7.64
CA LYS A 45 5.67 0.99 7.96
C LYS A 45 6.57 0.67 6.77
N TYR A 46 6.00 0.69 5.57
CA TYR A 46 6.67 0.34 4.32
C TYR A 46 6.50 1.46 3.28
N PRO A 47 7.19 2.60 3.48
CA PRO A 47 7.02 3.78 2.64
C PRO A 47 7.46 3.54 1.19
N GLN A 48 8.24 2.51 0.89
CA GLN A 48 8.66 2.17 -0.48
C GLN A 48 7.48 1.89 -1.42
N TYR A 49 6.31 1.52 -0.88
CA TYR A 49 5.11 1.23 -1.67
C TYR A 49 4.25 2.48 -1.95
N LEU A 50 4.62 3.66 -1.44
CA LEU A 50 3.90 4.90 -1.71
C LEU A 50 3.85 5.24 -3.21
N CYS A 51 4.90 4.87 -3.95
CA CYS A 51 4.98 5.11 -5.39
C CYS A 51 4.01 4.22 -6.20
N ASN A 52 3.44 3.18 -5.57
CA ASN A 52 2.40 2.34 -6.15
C ASN A 52 0.97 2.87 -5.89
N ILE A 53 0.81 4.00 -5.18
CA ILE A 53 -0.51 4.56 -4.88
C ILE A 53 -0.87 5.65 -5.92
N LYS A 54 -2.06 5.51 -6.52
CA LYS A 54 -2.69 6.55 -7.35
C LYS A 54 -2.87 7.79 -6.47
N LYS A 55 -2.06 8.82 -6.70
CA LYS A 55 -2.32 10.14 -6.12
C LYS A 55 -3.51 10.75 -6.86
N ALA A 56 -4.52 11.19 -6.13
CA ALA A 56 -5.49 12.14 -6.68
C ALA A 56 -4.71 13.42 -7.00
N ASP A 57 -4.84 13.94 -8.23
CA ASP A 57 -4.14 15.12 -8.74
C ASP A 57 -4.17 16.29 -7.74
N SER A 58 -3.15 16.36 -6.91
CA SER A 58 -2.90 17.46 -6.01
C SER A 58 -1.40 17.59 -5.84
N LYS A 59 -0.82 18.40 -6.73
CA LYS A 59 0.45 19.14 -6.60
C LYS A 59 1.28 18.77 -5.36
N LYS A 60 2.06 17.69 -5.43
CA LYS A 60 3.33 17.54 -4.70
C LYS A 60 4.05 16.30 -5.21
N SER A 61 5.15 16.59 -5.92
CA SER A 61 6.25 15.70 -6.28
C SER A 61 6.35 14.52 -5.30
N CYS A 62 6.13 13.30 -5.81
CA CYS A 62 6.58 12.12 -5.09
C CYS A 62 8.10 12.08 -5.25
N SER A 63 8.84 12.66 -4.29
CA SER A 63 10.24 12.28 -4.12
C SER A 63 10.24 10.87 -3.52
N CYS A 64 10.15 9.86 -4.37
CA CYS A 64 10.55 8.50 -3.99
C CYS A 64 12.05 8.62 -3.64
N CYS A 65 12.39 8.58 -2.35
CA CYS A 65 13.76 8.48 -1.85
C CYS A 65 14.11 7.00 -1.66
#